data_AF-A0A9Q3PD90-F1
#
_entry.id   AF-A0A9Q3PD90-F1
#
_cell.length_a   1.000
_cell.length_b   1.000
_cell.length_c   1.000
_cell.angle_alpha   90.00
_cell.angle_beta   90.00
_cell.angle_gamma   90.00
#
_symmetry.space_group_name_H-M   'P 1'
#
loop_
_entity.id
_entity.type
_entity.pdbx_description
1 polymer ?
#
loop_
_entity_poly.entity_id
_entity_poly.type
_entity_poly.pdbx_seq_one_letter_code
_entity_poly.pdbx_strand_id
1 'polypeptide(L)'
;MYGIDLHNNKDRYFTIGDNKRQKFGFLSFKRQITVSKVAAVSLELKRFRSEHLNEAEISLHLTYNQENELSSLLYDHRGAFASDKEPLGDIIGHEVDIILNIERAYTPLLRRPAYPASPKSREALEIHIKELLDLGVTRKVGHNEEVEITKPVIVACHKGKSTMAGDFRALNTYISTDR
;
A
#
# COMPACT_ATOMS: atom_id res chain seq x y z
N MET A 1 -2.96 8.47 29.42
CA MET A 1 -3.56 7.92 28.16
C MET A 1 -2.56 8.23 27.04
N TYR A 2 -2.13 7.28 26.21
CA TYR A 2 -1.11 7.58 25.18
C TYR A 2 -1.76 8.25 23.97
N GLY A 3 -1.87 9.58 24.01
CA GLY A 3 -2.28 10.43 22.89
C GLY A 3 -1.09 11.18 22.30
N ILE A 4 -1.21 11.58 21.03
CA ILE A 4 -0.25 12.47 20.37
C ILE A 4 -0.95 13.81 20.16
N ASP A 5 -0.45 14.85 20.84
CA ASP A 5 -0.95 16.21 20.69
C ASP A 5 -0.06 17.00 19.72
N LEU A 6 -0.65 17.49 18.62
CA LEU A 6 0.03 18.35 17.65
C LEU A 6 -0.18 19.83 17.98
N HIS A 7 0.92 20.58 18.06
CA HIS A 7 0.90 22.02 18.29
C HIS A 7 1.50 22.77 17.10
N ASN A 8 0.68 23.61 16.48
CA ASN A 8 1.02 24.35 15.26
C ASN A 8 0.94 25.87 15.50
N ASN A 9 1.78 26.35 16.42
CA ASN A 9 2.02 27.79 16.62
C ASN A 9 3.43 28.14 16.09
N LYS A 10 3.99 29.31 16.48
CA LYS A 10 5.27 29.87 16.00
C LYS A 10 6.40 28.84 15.74
N ASP A 11 6.45 27.73 16.50
CA ASP A 11 7.21 26.52 16.16
C ASP A 11 6.32 25.26 16.19
N ARG A 12 6.49 24.36 15.20
CA ARG A 12 5.73 23.09 15.11
C ARG A 12 6.39 21.99 15.94
N TYR A 13 5.66 21.39 16.85
CA TYR A 13 6.12 20.26 17.66
C TYR A 13 4.95 19.35 18.07
N PHE A 14 5.28 18.14 18.53
CA PHE A 14 4.31 17.22 19.12
C PHE A 14 4.75 16.74 20.50
N THR A 15 3.79 16.30 21.31
CA THR A 15 4.04 15.67 22.63
C THR A 15 3.36 14.31 22.67
N ILE A 16 3.92 13.36 23.44
CA ILE A 16 3.43 11.98 23.52
C ILE A 16 3.05 11.66 24.97
N GLY A 17 1.81 11.21 25.18
CA GLY A 17 1.29 10.82 26.49
C GLY A 17 1.02 12.02 27.42
N ASP A 18 0.87 11.75 28.72
CA ASP A 18 0.43 12.77 29.69
C ASP A 18 1.54 13.79 30.05
N ASN A 19 2.78 13.58 29.58
CA ASN A 19 3.92 14.44 29.88
C ASN A 19 4.12 15.57 28.87
N LYS A 20 3.33 16.65 29.01
CA LYS A 20 3.34 17.83 28.13
C LYS A 20 4.64 18.66 28.13
N ARG A 21 5.64 18.29 28.94
CA ARG A 21 6.94 18.97 29.01
C ARG A 21 7.93 18.47 27.96
N GLN A 22 7.79 17.22 27.51
CA GLN A 22 8.70 16.61 26.54
C GLN A 22 8.20 16.88 25.11
N LYS A 23 8.88 17.78 24.41
CA LYS A 23 8.50 18.24 23.07
C LYS A 23 9.40 17.61 22.02
N PHE A 24 8.80 17.08 20.97
CA PHE A 24 9.50 16.49 19.83
C PHE A 24 9.31 17.39 18.61
N GLY A 25 10.43 17.88 18.06
CA GLY A 25 10.44 18.69 16.85
C GLY A 25 10.38 17.81 15.60
N PHE A 26 9.81 18.34 14.52
CA PHE A 26 9.88 17.69 13.22
C PHE A 26 11.30 17.82 12.65
N LEU A 27 11.88 16.70 12.20
CA LEU A 27 13.17 16.72 11.52
C LEU A 27 13.05 17.49 10.20
N SER A 28 13.67 18.66 10.11
CA SER A 28 13.79 19.40 8.85
C SER A 28 14.93 18.79 8.04
N PHE A 29 14.59 17.95 7.07
CA PHE A 29 15.54 17.55 6.02
C PHE A 29 15.85 18.79 5.16
N LYS A 30 16.96 19.47 5.44
CA LYS A 30 17.54 20.41 4.47
C LYS A 30 18.21 19.61 3.36
N ARG A 31 17.44 19.20 2.35
CA ARG A 31 18.02 18.81 1.06
C ARG A 31 18.59 20.08 0.41
N GLN A 32 19.91 20.12 0.22
CA GLN A 32 20.52 21.10 -0.66
C GLN A 32 20.06 20.80 -2.10
N ILE A 33 19.33 21.74 -2.68
CA ILE A 33 18.93 21.70 -4.09
C ILE A 33 20.15 22.08 -4.92
N THR A 34 20.73 21.11 -5.64
CA THR A 34 21.72 21.40 -6.67
C THR A 34 20.97 21.85 -7.93
N VAL A 35 20.95 23.16 -8.18
CA VAL A 35 20.34 23.77 -9.37
C VAL A 35 21.26 23.57 -10.57
N SER A 36 21.09 22.46 -11.29
CA SER A 36 21.67 22.31 -12.63
C SER A 36 20.96 21.21 -13.42
N LYS A 37 19.68 21.42 -13.73
CA LYS A 37 18.89 20.69 -14.76
C LYS A 37 17.54 21.38 -15.09
N VAL A 38 17.53 22.71 -15.23
CA VAL A 38 16.29 23.54 -15.24
C VAL A 38 15.37 23.29 -16.46
N ALA A 39 15.90 22.90 -17.62
CA ALA A 39 15.08 22.73 -18.83
C ALA A 39 14.27 21.41 -18.85
N ALA A 40 14.88 20.28 -18.48
CA ALA A 40 14.25 18.95 -18.53
C ALA A 40 13.18 18.78 -17.43
N VAL A 41 13.42 19.34 -16.23
CA VAL A 41 12.49 19.28 -15.10
C VAL A 41 11.16 19.99 -15.40
N SER A 42 11.18 21.04 -16.22
CA SER A 42 9.95 21.78 -16.57
C SER A 42 8.99 20.98 -17.44
N LEU A 43 9.49 20.09 -18.29
CA LEU A 43 8.66 19.28 -19.18
C LEU A 43 8.05 18.10 -18.43
N GLU A 44 8.84 17.43 -17.59
CA GLU A 44 8.36 16.33 -16.76
C GLU A 44 7.35 16.79 -15.71
N LEU A 45 7.54 17.97 -15.12
CA LEU A 45 6.57 18.55 -14.20
C LEU A 45 5.24 18.87 -14.89
N LYS A 46 5.28 19.42 -16.11
CA LYS A 46 4.06 19.66 -16.91
C LYS A 46 3.34 18.36 -17.22
N ARG A 47 4.09 17.33 -17.60
CA ARG A 47 3.56 16.00 -17.86
C ARG A 47 2.92 15.38 -16.61
N PHE A 48 3.60 15.49 -15.46
CA PHE A 48 3.07 15.05 -14.17
C PHE A 48 1.76 15.75 -13.82
N ARG A 49 1.68 17.07 -14.02
CA ARG A 49 0.43 17.82 -13.82
C ARG A 49 -0.70 17.28 -14.69
N SER A 50 -0.44 17.07 -15.99
CA SER A 50 -1.46 16.59 -16.91
C SER A 50 -1.89 15.13 -16.67
N GLU A 51 -0.98 14.28 -16.23
CA GLU A 51 -1.26 12.85 -16.03
C GLU A 51 -1.86 12.55 -14.65
N HIS A 52 -1.44 13.28 -13.61
CA HIS A 52 -1.76 12.92 -12.22
C HIS A 52 -2.55 13.97 -11.45
N LEU A 53 -2.45 15.26 -11.81
CA LEU A 53 -3.14 16.34 -11.08
C LEU A 53 -4.40 16.85 -11.78
N ASN A 54 -4.65 16.46 -13.03
CA ASN A 54 -5.87 16.84 -13.76
C ASN A 54 -7.16 16.33 -13.10
N GLU A 55 -7.10 15.17 -12.44
CA GLU A 55 -8.23 14.59 -11.70
C GLU A 55 -8.23 14.99 -10.21
N ALA A 56 -7.20 15.72 -9.76
CA ALA A 56 -7.06 16.11 -8.37
C ALA A 56 -7.92 17.35 -8.06
N GLU A 57 -8.70 17.29 -6.98
CA GLU A 57 -9.42 18.45 -6.47
C GLU A 57 -8.46 19.35 -5.68
N ILE A 58 -7.85 20.31 -6.38
CA ILE A 58 -7.01 21.34 -5.78
C ILE A 58 -7.87 22.56 -5.43
N SER A 59 -7.64 23.16 -4.27
CA SER A 59 -8.40 24.33 -3.82
C SER A 59 -8.26 25.50 -4.78
N LEU A 60 -9.41 26.05 -5.22
CA LEU A 60 -9.50 27.25 -6.07
C LEU A 60 -9.00 28.53 -5.39
N HIS A 61 -8.76 28.50 -4.07
CA HIS A 61 -8.24 29.63 -3.32
C HIS A 61 -6.71 29.77 -3.39
N LEU A 62 -6.03 28.81 -4.01
CA LEU A 62 -4.59 28.90 -4.21
C LEU A 62 -4.28 29.95 -5.28
N THR A 63 -3.31 30.79 -4.98
CA THR A 63 -2.70 31.64 -6.00
C THR A 63 -1.89 30.79 -6.97
N TYR A 64 -1.65 31.31 -8.18
CA TYR A 64 -0.84 30.64 -9.20
C TYR A 64 0.54 30.18 -8.66
N ASN A 65 1.17 30.98 -7.81
CA ASN A 65 2.47 30.63 -7.22
C ASN A 65 2.35 29.45 -6.24
N GLN A 66 1.33 29.45 -5.39
CA GLN A 66 1.10 28.36 -4.44
C GLN A 66 0.74 27.04 -5.14
N GLU A 67 -0.04 27.11 -6.22
CA GLU A 67 -0.36 25.92 -7.02
C GLU A 67 0.89 25.33 -7.69
N ASN A 68 1.79 26.19 -8.19
CA ASN A 68 3.06 25.75 -8.76
C ASN A 68 4.01 25.17 -7.70
N GLU A 69 4.08 25.78 -6.51
CA GLU A 69 4.85 25.24 -5.39
C GLU A 69 4.31 23.89 -4.95
N LEU A 70 2.98 23.75 -4.83
CA LEU A 70 2.33 22.48 -4.51
C LEU A 70 2.62 21.41 -5.57
N SER A 71 2.47 21.76 -6.86
CA SER A 71 2.76 20.83 -7.96
C SER A 71 4.22 20.37 -7.95
N SER A 72 5.15 21.29 -7.66
CA SER A 72 6.57 20.98 -7.56
C SER A 72 6.86 20.07 -6.37
N LEU A 73 6.26 20.35 -5.21
CA LEU A 73 6.38 19.53 -4.01
C LEU A 73 5.84 18.11 -4.23
N LEU A 74 4.67 17.99 -4.84
CA LEU A 74 4.07 16.68 -5.16
C LEU A 74 4.92 15.90 -6.16
N TYR A 75 5.49 16.58 -7.16
CA TYR A 75 6.40 15.95 -8.10
C TYR A 75 7.70 15.49 -7.42
N ASP A 76 8.29 16.32 -6.55
CA ASP A 76 9.52 15.98 -5.82
C ASP A 76 9.33 14.78 -4.89
N HIS A 77 8.11 14.59 -4.37
CA HIS A 77 7.74 13.48 -3.50
C HIS A 77 6.88 12.41 -4.20
N ARG A 78 6.80 12.40 -5.53
CA ARG A 78 5.89 11.51 -6.28
C ARG A 78 6.07 10.02 -5.95
N GLY A 79 7.29 9.57 -5.68
CA GLY A 79 7.59 8.18 -5.31
C GLY A 79 7.18 7.79 -3.88
N ALA A 80 6.66 8.72 -3.09
CA ALA A 80 6.06 8.41 -1.78
C ALA A 80 4.55 8.07 -1.89
N PHE A 81 3.93 8.31 -3.05
CA PHE A 81 2.53 8.01 -3.29
C PHE A 81 2.40 6.67 -4.00
N ALA A 82 1.40 5.88 -3.62
CA ALA A 82 1.10 4.64 -4.31
C ALA A 82 0.65 4.96 -5.76
N SER A 83 1.19 4.21 -6.72
CA SER A 83 0.78 4.28 -8.13
C SER A 83 0.41 2.89 -8.63
N ASP A 84 -0.31 2.84 -9.74
CA ASP A 84 -0.63 1.62 -10.49
C ASP A 84 0.54 1.10 -11.33
N LYS A 85 1.64 1.89 -11.43
CA LYS A 85 2.81 1.58 -12.27
C LYS A 85 3.96 0.94 -11.49
N GLU A 86 3.94 1.03 -10.17
CA GLU A 86 5.00 0.51 -9.30
C GLU A 86 4.45 -0.65 -8.47
N PRO A 87 5.18 -1.77 -8.35
CA PRO A 87 4.72 -2.92 -7.58
C PRO A 87 4.56 -2.55 -6.11
N LEU A 88 3.48 -3.04 -5.50
CA LEU A 88 3.22 -2.81 -4.08
C LEU A 88 4.07 -3.77 -3.24
N GLY A 89 4.83 -3.23 -2.30
CA GLY A 89 5.47 -4.01 -1.23
C GLY A 89 6.80 -4.68 -1.60
N ASP A 90 7.48 -4.25 -2.66
CA ASP A 90 8.83 -4.71 -3.02
C ASP A 90 9.91 -4.09 -2.11
N ILE A 91 9.73 -4.21 -0.79
CA ILE A 91 10.70 -3.74 0.21
C ILE A 91 11.65 -4.90 0.52
N ILE A 92 12.81 -4.88 -0.13
CA ILE A 92 13.88 -5.86 0.05
C ILE A 92 14.33 -5.88 1.51
N GLY A 93 14.48 -7.08 2.10
CA GLY A 93 14.97 -7.27 3.47
C GLY A 93 13.89 -7.25 4.55
N HIS A 94 12.62 -7.17 4.15
CA HIS A 94 11.45 -7.26 5.03
C HIS A 94 10.62 -8.53 4.77
N GLU A 95 11.24 -9.57 4.22
CA GLU A 95 10.62 -10.87 4.04
C GLU A 95 10.25 -11.46 5.41
N VAL A 96 9.05 -12.04 5.52
CA VAL A 96 8.53 -12.62 6.76
C VAL A 96 8.48 -14.13 6.63
N ASP A 97 9.23 -14.82 7.50
CA ASP A 97 9.15 -16.26 7.64
C ASP A 97 7.98 -16.63 8.56
N ILE A 98 6.97 -17.31 8.01
CA ILE A 98 5.82 -17.80 8.78
C ILE A 98 6.10 -19.23 9.21
N ILE A 99 6.29 -19.44 10.52
CA ILE A 99 6.56 -20.75 11.10
C ILE A 99 5.24 -21.44 11.48
N LEU A 100 5.04 -22.66 11.00
CA LEU A 100 3.90 -23.49 11.37
C LEU A 100 4.23 -24.39 12.57
N ASN A 101 3.26 -24.63 13.44
CA ASN A 101 3.37 -25.55 14.58
C ASN A 101 3.15 -27.03 14.22
N ILE A 102 3.10 -27.33 12.92
CA ILE A 102 2.88 -28.66 12.36
C ILE A 102 3.89 -28.90 11.23
N GLU A 103 4.40 -30.12 11.15
CA GLU A 103 5.30 -30.56 10.09
C GLU A 103 4.55 -31.24 8.95
N ARG A 104 5.24 -31.44 7.82
CA ARG A 104 4.69 -32.21 6.69
C ARG A 104 4.48 -33.67 7.10
N ALA A 105 3.45 -34.36 6.61
CA ALA A 105 2.45 -33.93 5.64
C ALA A 105 1.29 -33.13 6.27
N TYR A 106 0.91 -32.02 5.64
CA TYR A 106 -0.15 -31.14 6.14
C TYR A 106 -1.53 -31.78 6.12
N THR A 107 -2.35 -31.42 7.11
CA THR A 107 -3.72 -31.94 7.26
C THR A 107 -4.63 -31.51 6.10
N PRO A 108 -5.71 -32.26 5.81
CA PRO A 108 -6.69 -31.86 4.80
C PRO A 108 -7.32 -30.47 5.03
N LEU A 109 -7.33 -29.98 6.27
CA LEU A 109 -7.79 -28.62 6.61
C LEU A 109 -6.88 -27.53 6.02
N LEU A 110 -5.62 -27.84 5.75
CA LEU A 110 -4.68 -26.98 5.05
C LEU A 110 -4.76 -27.12 3.52
N ARG A 111 -5.51 -28.09 3.00
CA ARG A 111 -5.70 -28.36 1.56
C ARG A 111 -7.15 -28.26 1.14
N ARG A 112 -7.78 -27.09 1.37
CA ARG A 112 -9.20 -26.92 1.09
C ARG A 112 -9.43 -26.56 -0.39
N PRO A 113 -10.39 -27.23 -1.07
CA PRO A 113 -10.75 -26.86 -2.43
C PRO A 113 -11.41 -25.49 -2.47
N ALA A 114 -11.38 -24.85 -3.64
CA ALA A 114 -12.08 -23.61 -3.88
C ALA A 114 -13.60 -23.79 -3.70
N TYR A 115 -14.27 -22.76 -3.19
CA TYR A 115 -15.72 -22.76 -3.14
C TYR A 115 -16.32 -22.64 -4.55
N PRO A 116 -17.49 -23.25 -4.79
CA PRO A 116 -18.21 -23.01 -6.04
C PRO A 116 -18.59 -21.53 -6.13
N ALA A 117 -18.20 -20.89 -7.22
CA ALA A 117 -18.45 -19.47 -7.47
C ALA A 117 -19.50 -19.30 -8.56
N SER A 118 -20.45 -18.38 -8.34
CA SER A 118 -21.42 -17.97 -9.37
C SER A 118 -20.71 -17.25 -10.53
N PRO A 119 -21.31 -17.17 -11.74
CA PRO A 119 -20.70 -16.49 -12.89
C PRO A 119 -20.24 -15.06 -12.55
N LYS A 120 -21.11 -14.27 -11.92
CA LYS A 120 -20.79 -12.91 -11.45
C LYS A 120 -19.62 -12.86 -10.45
N SER A 121 -19.50 -13.87 -9.59
CA SER A 121 -18.39 -13.95 -8.63
C SER A 121 -17.08 -14.31 -9.32
N ARG A 122 -17.14 -15.17 -10.35
CA ARG A 122 -15.96 -15.53 -11.15
C ARG A 122 -15.41 -14.34 -11.91
N GLU A 123 -16.27 -13.56 -12.58
CA GLU A 123 -15.88 -12.32 -13.26
C GLU A 123 -15.20 -11.34 -12.29
N ALA A 124 -15.77 -11.16 -11.09
CA ALA A 124 -15.15 -10.33 -10.07
C ALA A 124 -13.79 -10.86 -9.61
N LEU A 125 -13.67 -12.18 -9.37
CA LEU A 125 -12.38 -12.79 -9.00
C LEU A 125 -11.33 -12.60 -10.09
N GLU A 126 -11.69 -12.77 -11.36
CA GLU A 126 -10.76 -12.59 -12.48
C GLU A 126 -10.20 -11.16 -12.55
N ILE A 127 -11.04 -10.16 -12.29
CA ILE A 127 -10.59 -8.75 -12.18
C ILE A 127 -9.59 -8.59 -11.03
N HIS A 128 -9.95 -9.02 -9.82
CA HIS A 128 -9.07 -8.90 -8.64
C HIS A 128 -7.75 -9.66 -8.82
N ILE A 129 -7.78 -10.87 -9.38
CA ILE A 129 -6.57 -11.66 -9.63
C ILE A 129 -5.68 -10.97 -10.66
N LYS A 130 -6.26 -10.40 -11.72
CA LYS A 130 -5.50 -9.66 -12.73
C LYS A 130 -4.80 -8.44 -12.11
N GLU A 131 -5.52 -7.65 -11.31
CA GLU A 131 -4.94 -6.50 -10.61
C GLU A 131 -3.77 -6.91 -9.71
N LEU A 132 -3.91 -8.00 -8.95
CA LEU A 132 -2.83 -8.50 -8.09
C LEU A 132 -1.62 -9.05 -8.85
N LEU A 133 -1.81 -9.54 -10.07
CA LEU A 133 -0.71 -9.93 -10.96
C LEU A 133 -0.01 -8.69 -11.52
N ASP A 134 -0.77 -7.70 -11.97
CA ASP A 134 -0.24 -6.45 -12.55
C ASP A 134 0.54 -5.65 -11.49
N LEU A 135 0.09 -5.66 -10.24
CA LEU A 135 0.75 -5.01 -9.08
C LEU A 135 1.94 -5.80 -8.52
N GLY A 136 2.24 -7.00 -9.06
CA GLY A 136 3.35 -7.84 -8.58
C GLY A 136 3.14 -8.47 -7.20
N VAL A 137 1.94 -8.40 -6.63
CA VAL A 137 1.61 -8.95 -5.31
C VAL A 137 1.46 -10.48 -5.36
N THR A 138 1.00 -11.00 -6.49
CA THR A 138 0.87 -12.45 -6.72
C THR A 138 1.56 -12.87 -8.00
N ARG A 139 1.87 -14.16 -8.13
CA ARG A 139 2.41 -14.75 -9.36
C ARG A 139 1.72 -16.06 -9.70
N LYS A 140 1.81 -16.45 -10.97
CA LYS A 140 1.46 -17.81 -11.38
C LYS A 140 2.51 -18.79 -10.86
N VAL A 141 2.04 -19.87 -10.25
CA VAL A 141 2.86 -21.00 -9.83
C VAL A 141 3.08 -21.92 -11.04
N GLY A 142 4.32 -22.31 -11.30
CA GLY A 142 4.68 -23.17 -12.42
C GLY A 142 4.15 -24.60 -12.29
N HIS A 143 4.05 -25.33 -13.41
CA HIS A 143 3.52 -26.70 -13.43
C HIS A 143 4.30 -27.68 -12.54
N ASN A 144 5.59 -27.42 -12.33
CA ASN A 144 6.49 -28.27 -11.54
C ASN A 144 6.62 -27.81 -10.07
N GLU A 145 5.95 -26.73 -9.68
CA GLU A 145 5.98 -26.24 -8.31
C GLU A 145 4.84 -26.88 -7.50
N GLU A 146 5.19 -27.57 -6.40
CA GLU A 146 4.19 -28.19 -5.53
C GLU A 146 3.53 -27.14 -4.62
N VAL A 147 2.20 -27.08 -4.66
CA VAL A 147 1.40 -26.24 -3.75
C VAL A 147 0.85 -27.12 -2.63
N GLU A 148 1.46 -27.01 -1.45
CA GLU A 148 1.12 -27.89 -0.33
C GLU A 148 -0.05 -27.42 0.54
N ILE A 149 -0.31 -26.11 0.53
CA ILE A 149 -1.37 -25.45 1.30
C ILE A 149 -2.28 -24.71 0.32
N THR A 150 -3.58 -24.99 0.39
CA THR A 150 -4.60 -24.33 -0.42
C THR A 150 -5.73 -23.82 0.47
N LYS A 151 -6.11 -22.56 0.26
CA LYS A 151 -7.18 -21.89 0.99
C LYS A 151 -8.17 -21.29 0.01
N PRO A 152 -9.48 -21.50 0.24
CA PRO A 152 -10.48 -20.95 -0.65
C PRO A 152 -10.57 -19.44 -0.46
N VAL A 153 -11.02 -18.79 -1.53
CA VAL A 153 -11.26 -17.36 -1.58
C VAL A 153 -12.75 -17.13 -1.78
N ILE A 154 -13.26 -16.06 -1.18
CA ILE A 154 -14.64 -15.63 -1.22
C ILE A 154 -14.69 -14.21 -1.81
N VAL A 155 -15.77 -13.89 -2.52
CA VAL A 155 -16.07 -12.52 -2.94
C VAL A 155 -17.24 -11.99 -2.14
N ALA A 156 -17.06 -10.82 -1.54
CA ALA A 156 -18.14 -10.02 -0.96
C ALA A 156 -18.49 -8.89 -1.93
N CYS A 157 -19.77 -8.73 -2.25
CA CYS A 157 -20.26 -7.65 -3.10
C CYS A 157 -21.12 -6.68 -2.27
N HIS A 158 -20.78 -5.40 -2.28
CA HIS A 158 -21.53 -4.36 -1.59
C HIS A 158 -21.62 -3.09 -2.45
N LYS A 159 -22.84 -2.57 -2.66
CA LYS A 159 -23.13 -1.37 -3.48
C LYS A 159 -22.45 -1.38 -4.86
N GLY A 160 -22.48 -2.52 -5.54
CA GLY A 160 -21.90 -2.69 -6.87
C GLY A 160 -20.37 -2.86 -6.90
N LYS A 161 -19.68 -2.75 -5.76
CA LYS A 161 -18.25 -3.04 -5.63
C LYS A 161 -18.04 -4.45 -5.09
N SER A 162 -17.01 -5.13 -5.56
CA SER A 162 -16.63 -6.47 -5.10
C SER A 162 -15.30 -6.40 -4.34
N THR A 163 -15.14 -7.27 -3.36
CA THR A 163 -13.90 -7.41 -2.59
C THR A 163 -13.58 -8.89 -2.43
N MET A 164 -12.34 -9.24 -2.70
CA MET A 164 -11.82 -10.60 -2.57
C MET A 164 -11.26 -10.83 -1.16
N ALA A 165 -11.62 -11.94 -0.52
CA ALA A 165 -11.15 -12.30 0.83
C ALA A 165 -10.77 -13.79 0.91
N GLY A 166 -9.57 -14.09 1.41
CA GLY A 166 -9.12 -15.47 1.65
C GLY A 166 -9.62 -16.02 2.99
N ASP A 167 -10.06 -17.28 3.02
CA ASP A 167 -10.39 -17.97 4.27
C ASP A 167 -9.14 -18.61 4.90
N PHE A 168 -8.45 -17.80 5.71
CA PHE A 168 -7.23 -18.22 6.41
C PHE A 168 -7.47 -18.76 7.82
N ARG A 169 -8.72 -18.92 8.27
CA ARG A 169 -9.02 -19.35 9.66
C ARG A 169 -8.30 -20.63 10.05
N ALA A 170 -8.37 -21.63 9.17
CA ALA A 170 -7.71 -22.90 9.39
C ALA A 170 -6.18 -22.81 9.28
N LEU A 171 -5.61 -21.84 8.55
CA LEU A 171 -4.15 -21.63 8.53
C LEU A 171 -3.69 -21.00 9.85
N ASN A 172 -4.41 -19.97 10.32
CA ASN A 172 -4.06 -19.22 11.52
C ASN A 172 -3.96 -20.09 12.79
N THR A 173 -4.71 -21.20 12.87
CA THR A 173 -4.60 -22.17 13.98
C THR A 173 -3.24 -22.87 14.02
N TYR A 174 -2.56 -22.97 12.89
CA TYR A 174 -1.26 -23.63 12.80
C TYR A 174 -0.09 -22.65 12.75
N ILE A 175 -0.32 -21.34 12.75
CA ILE A 175 0.76 -20.35 12.81
C ILE A 175 1.30 -20.30 14.24
N SER A 176 2.61 -20.46 14.38
CA SER A 176 3.29 -20.25 15.67
C SER A 176 3.38 -18.75 15.95
N THR A 177 2.98 -18.34 17.15
CA THR A 177 3.22 -16.97 17.61
C THR A 177 4.69 -16.79 17.96
N ASP A 178 5.26 -15.64 17.64
CA ASP A 178 6.55 -15.24 18.21
C ASP A 178 6.46 -15.32 19.74
N ARG A 179 7.41 -16.03 20.35
CA ARG A 179 7.55 -16.16 21.80
C ARG A 179 8.61 -15.20 22.31
#